data_AF-A0A949B5C5-F1
#
_entry.id   AF-A0A949B5C5-F1
#
_cell.length_a   1.000
_cell.length_b   1.000
_cell.length_c   1.000
_cell.angle_alpha   90.00
_cell.angle_beta   90.00
_cell.angle_gamma   90.00
#
_symmetry.space_group_name_H-M   'P 1'
#
loop_
_entity.id
_entity.type
_entity.pdbx_description
1 polymer ?
#
loop_
_entity_poly.entity_id
_entity_poly.type
_entity_poly.pdbx_seq_one_letter_code
_entity_poly.pdbx_strand_id
1 'polypeptide(L)'
;MPTKDVSPKLDEITCLYEITRAIHATLDLRKALYKVLDLLSDYLGMNRSSITLLDPDTSEIHIEVAHGISTKEKMRGRYKLGEGVTGRVIETGRPMAVPHIDAEPLFLDRTGARRGIDKSKTSFVCVPIKEGRRVIG
;
A
#
# COMPACT_ATOMS: atom_id res chain seq x y z
N MET A 1 5.96 36.88 3.61
CA MET A 1 4.90 35.86 3.45
C MET A 1 5.24 34.99 2.26
N PRO A 2 5.07 33.68 2.37
CA PRO A 2 4.37 32.92 1.35
C PRO A 2 3.04 32.44 1.93
N THR A 3 2.00 32.58 1.14
CA THR A 3 0.64 32.12 1.41
C THR A 3 0.65 30.62 1.71
N LYS A 4 0.20 30.24 2.92
CA LYS A 4 -0.26 28.87 3.17
C LYS A 4 -1.47 28.69 2.26
N ASP A 5 -1.27 28.05 1.13
CA ASP A 5 -2.37 27.57 0.31
C ASP A 5 -3.11 26.49 1.13
N VAL A 6 -4.37 26.75 1.46
CA VAL A 6 -5.21 25.91 2.34
C VAL A 6 -5.97 24.85 1.51
N SER A 7 -5.59 24.63 0.26
CA SER A 7 -6.22 23.65 -0.64
C SER A 7 -6.05 22.15 -0.31
N PRO A 8 -5.03 21.63 0.43
CA PRO A 8 -4.85 20.17 0.52
C PRO A 8 -5.95 19.42 1.29
N LYS A 9 -6.70 20.11 2.16
CA LYS A 9 -7.77 19.47 2.94
C LYS A 9 -8.99 19.08 2.10
N LEU A 10 -9.29 19.81 1.03
CA LEU A 10 -10.46 19.51 0.18
C LEU A 10 -10.19 18.29 -0.70
N ASP A 11 -8.97 18.16 -1.20
CA ASP A 11 -8.55 17.05 -2.06
C ASP A 11 -8.48 15.73 -1.29
N GLU A 12 -7.97 15.75 -0.05
CA GLU A 12 -7.95 14.57 0.84
C GLU A 12 -9.36 14.08 1.18
N ILE A 13 -10.27 15.00 1.53
CA ILE A 13 -11.67 14.66 1.84
C ILE A 13 -12.38 14.13 0.60
N THR A 14 -12.12 14.73 -0.57
CA THR A 14 -12.69 14.28 -1.85
C THR A 14 -12.16 12.89 -2.22
N CYS A 15 -10.87 12.65 -2.06
CA CYS A 15 -10.26 11.33 -2.28
C CYS A 15 -10.91 10.27 -1.37
N LEU A 16 -11.06 10.55 -0.08
CA LEU A 16 -11.70 9.65 0.87
C LEU A 16 -13.17 9.36 0.49
N TYR A 17 -13.90 10.37 0.04
CA TYR A 17 -15.28 10.23 -0.43
C TYR A 17 -15.36 9.33 -1.67
N GLU A 18 -14.50 9.55 -2.67
CA GLU A 18 -14.47 8.73 -3.89
C GLU A 18 -14.04 7.28 -3.62
N ILE A 19 -13.09 7.06 -2.69
CA ILE A 19 -12.72 5.73 -2.21
C ILE A 19 -13.93 5.02 -1.58
N THR A 20 -14.66 5.72 -0.71
CA THR A 20 -15.85 5.17 -0.04
C THR A 20 -16.93 4.79 -1.06
N ARG A 21 -17.16 5.64 -2.07
CA ARG A 21 -18.08 5.35 -3.17
C ARG A 21 -17.65 4.15 -4.01
N ALA A 22 -16.36 4.06 -4.34
CA ALA A 22 -15.81 2.96 -5.13
C ALA A 22 -15.99 1.60 -4.43
N ILE A 23 -15.80 1.56 -3.11
CA ILE A 23 -16.00 0.35 -2.31
C ILE A 23 -17.46 -0.09 -2.32
N HIS A 24 -18.42 0.83 -2.25
CA HIS A 24 -19.86 0.50 -2.26
C HIS A 24 -20.46 0.28 -3.66
N ALA A 25 -19.75 0.63 -4.73
CA ALA A 25 -20.28 0.57 -6.10
C ALA A 25 -20.33 -0.85 -6.69
N THR A 26 -19.66 -1.84 -6.08
CA THR A 26 -19.57 -3.19 -6.60
C THR A 26 -19.50 -4.24 -5.49
N LEU A 27 -20.06 -5.42 -5.74
CA LEU A 27 -19.90 -6.60 -4.87
C LEU A 27 -18.57 -7.33 -5.14
N ASP A 28 -17.85 -6.95 -6.20
CA ASP A 28 -16.54 -7.51 -6.55
C ASP A 28 -15.44 -6.74 -5.81
N LEU A 29 -15.04 -7.28 -4.65
CA LEU A 29 -14.02 -6.67 -3.80
C LEU A 29 -12.75 -6.34 -4.57
N ARG A 30 -12.29 -7.22 -5.46
CA ARG A 30 -11.04 -7.00 -6.19
C ARG A 30 -11.16 -5.78 -7.11
N LYS A 31 -12.28 -5.61 -7.81
CA LYS A 31 -12.54 -4.41 -8.61
C LYS A 31 -12.58 -3.14 -7.76
N ALA A 32 -13.23 -3.19 -6.60
CA ALA A 32 -13.24 -2.07 -5.66
C ALA A 32 -11.81 -1.68 -5.23
N LEU A 33 -11.00 -2.65 -4.80
CA LEU A 33 -9.62 -2.39 -4.33
C LEU A 33 -8.72 -1.85 -5.45
N TYR A 34 -8.85 -2.33 -6.69
CA TYR A 34 -8.15 -1.73 -7.83
C TYR A 34 -8.52 -0.26 -8.01
N LYS A 35 -9.82 0.07 -7.94
CA LYS A 35 -10.27 1.46 -8.05
C LYS A 35 -9.75 2.34 -6.92
N VAL A 36 -9.64 1.81 -5.70
CA VAL A 36 -9.02 2.50 -4.56
C VAL A 36 -7.55 2.81 -4.85
N LEU A 37 -6.78 1.84 -5.35
CA LEU A 37 -5.38 2.06 -5.68
C LEU A 37 -5.19 3.11 -6.78
N ASP A 38 -6.06 3.12 -7.78
CA ASP A 38 -6.05 4.13 -8.86
C ASP A 38 -6.32 5.53 -8.29
N LEU A 39 -7.33 5.68 -7.44
CA LEU A 39 -7.64 6.96 -6.78
C LEU A 39 -6.48 7.46 -5.92
N LEU A 40 -5.83 6.57 -5.16
CA LEU A 40 -4.66 6.93 -4.35
C LEU A 40 -3.47 7.35 -5.24
N SER A 41 -3.29 6.70 -6.39
CA SER A 41 -2.28 7.11 -7.37
C SER A 41 -2.56 8.51 -7.92
N ASP A 42 -3.81 8.77 -8.32
CA ASP A 42 -4.22 10.03 -8.94
C ASP A 42 -4.14 11.22 -7.97
N TYR A 43 -4.59 11.05 -6.73
CA TYR A 43 -4.66 12.13 -5.74
C TYR A 43 -3.36 12.32 -4.95
N LEU A 44 -2.62 11.25 -4.67
CA LEU A 44 -1.42 11.30 -3.80
C LEU A 44 -0.11 11.10 -4.55
N GLY A 45 -0.15 10.92 -5.89
CA GLY A 45 1.04 10.71 -6.70
C GLY A 45 1.78 9.40 -6.38
N MET A 46 1.07 8.39 -5.87
CA MET A 46 1.67 7.11 -5.50
C MET A 46 1.98 6.27 -6.74
N ASN A 47 3.20 6.39 -7.27
CA ASN A 47 3.67 5.68 -8.46
C ASN A 47 3.49 4.15 -8.42
N ARG A 48 3.55 3.55 -7.23
CA ARG A 48 3.38 2.11 -7.00
C ARG A 48 2.68 1.88 -5.68
N SER A 49 1.60 1.12 -5.69
CA SER A 49 0.82 0.79 -4.50
C SER A 49 0.34 -0.66 -4.59
N SER A 50 0.09 -1.26 -3.44
CA SER A 50 -0.40 -2.64 -3.35
C SER A 50 -1.16 -2.83 -2.06
N ILE A 51 -2.19 -3.67 -2.11
CA ILE A 51 -2.90 -4.16 -0.93
C ILE A 51 -2.52 -5.62 -0.73
N THR A 52 -2.06 -5.93 0.47
CA THR A 52 -1.74 -7.28 0.91
C THR A 52 -2.88 -7.85 1.75
N LEU A 53 -2.99 -9.17 1.76
CA LEU A 53 -3.87 -9.90 2.67
C LEU A 53 -3.07 -10.96 3.40
N LEU A 54 -3.42 -11.20 4.66
CA LEU A 54 -2.91 -12.30 5.46
C LEU A 54 -3.86 -13.50 5.30
N ASP A 55 -3.33 -14.61 4.82
CA ASP A 55 -4.01 -15.90 4.84
C ASP A 55 -3.96 -16.47 6.27
N PRO A 56 -5.11 -16.67 6.95
CA PRO A 56 -5.13 -17.15 8.32
C PRO A 56 -4.73 -18.62 8.47
N ASP A 57 -4.86 -19.43 7.43
CA ASP A 57 -4.59 -20.86 7.46
C ASP A 57 -3.09 -21.13 7.26
N THR A 58 -2.45 -20.35 6.39
CA THR A 58 -1.02 -20.52 6.04
C THR A 58 -0.09 -19.54 6.74
N SER A 59 -0.63 -18.48 7.35
CA SER A 59 0.13 -17.33 7.85
C SER A 59 1.04 -16.69 6.78
N GLU A 60 0.68 -16.85 5.50
CA GLU A 60 1.35 -16.22 4.38
C GLU A 60 0.67 -14.89 4.04
N ILE A 61 1.48 -13.89 3.72
CA ILE A 61 1.02 -12.59 3.25
C ILE A 61 1.27 -12.53 1.75
N HIS A 62 0.23 -12.24 0.98
CA HIS A 62 0.33 -12.07 -0.48
C HIS A 62 -0.28 -10.75 -0.93
N ILE A 63 0.20 -10.25 -2.07
CA ILE A 63 -0.39 -9.07 -2.72
C ILE A 63 -1.68 -9.48 -3.45
N GLU A 64 -2.82 -8.96 -2.99
CA GLU A 64 -4.13 -9.18 -3.60
C GLU A 64 -4.30 -8.34 -4.87
N VAL A 65 -4.10 -7.03 -4.74
CA VAL A 65 -4.12 -6.06 -5.85
C VAL A 65 -2.89 -5.16 -5.82
N ALA A 66 -2.47 -4.67 -6.99
CA ALA A 66 -1.36 -3.75 -7.11
C ALA A 66 -1.52 -2.83 -8.33
N HIS A 67 -1.06 -1.59 -8.18
CA HIS A 67 -0.97 -0.57 -9.22
C HIS A 67 0.51 -0.26 -9.51
N GLY A 68 0.83 -0.01 -10.78
CA GLY A 68 2.18 0.37 -11.21
C GLY A 68 3.21 -0.77 -11.22
N ILE A 69 2.77 -2.03 -11.14
CA ILE A 69 3.62 -3.24 -11.27
C ILE A 69 2.92 -4.32 -12.12
N SER A 70 3.69 -5.19 -12.74
CA SER A 70 3.20 -6.33 -13.53
C SER A 70 2.64 -7.46 -12.66
N THR A 71 1.82 -8.33 -13.25
CA THR A 71 1.30 -9.54 -12.58
C THR A 71 2.44 -10.45 -12.06
N LYS A 72 3.54 -10.57 -12.81
CA LYS A 72 4.71 -11.36 -12.38
C LYS A 72 5.42 -10.75 -11.18
N GLU A 73 5.51 -9.43 -11.10
CA GLU A 73 6.05 -8.72 -9.92
C GLU A 73 5.12 -8.87 -8.72
N LYS A 74 3.80 -8.75 -8.94
CA LYS A 74 2.78 -8.98 -7.90
C LYS A 74 2.91 -10.37 -7.26
N MET A 75 2.99 -11.42 -8.07
CA MET A 75 3.09 -12.80 -7.59
C MET A 75 4.34 -13.08 -6.75
N ARG A 76 5.44 -12.34 -6.97
CA ARG A 76 6.66 -12.47 -6.16
C ARG A 76 6.57 -11.79 -4.80
N GLY A 77 5.60 -10.89 -4.59
CA GLY A 77 5.36 -10.20 -3.32
C GLY A 77 4.69 -11.12 -2.30
N ARG A 78 5.48 -12.03 -1.74
CA ARG A 78 5.08 -12.95 -0.67
C ARG A 78 5.95 -12.72 0.55
N TYR A 79 5.34 -12.75 1.73
CA TYR A 79 6.00 -12.50 3.01
C TYR A 79 5.42 -13.39 4.11
N LYS A 80 6.19 -13.60 5.17
CA LYS A 80 5.72 -14.16 6.44
C LYS A 80 5.47 -13.06 7.48
N LEU A 81 4.75 -13.40 8.55
CA LEU A 81 4.64 -12.52 9.72
C LEU A 81 6.04 -12.15 10.24
N GLY A 82 6.22 -10.88 10.60
CA GLY A 82 7.50 -10.32 11.04
C GLY A 82 8.56 -10.12 9.94
N GLU A 83 8.30 -10.59 8.71
CA GLU A 83 9.28 -10.53 7.62
C GLU A 83 9.27 -9.18 6.88
N GLY A 84 10.38 -8.46 6.98
CA GLY A 84 10.55 -7.15 6.34
C GLY A 84 9.52 -6.13 6.82
N VAL A 85 9.40 -5.00 6.11
CA VAL A 85 8.46 -3.94 6.50
C VAL A 85 7.01 -4.44 6.51
N THR A 86 6.57 -5.12 5.45
CA THR A 86 5.18 -5.61 5.32
C THR A 86 4.83 -6.62 6.42
N GLY A 87 5.66 -7.63 6.64
CA GLY A 87 5.41 -8.64 7.68
C GLY A 87 5.41 -8.05 9.08
N ARG A 88 6.27 -7.06 9.37
CA ARG A 88 6.28 -6.35 10.66
C ARG A 88 5.05 -5.46 10.87
N VAL A 89 4.57 -4.78 9.82
CA VAL A 89 3.34 -3.98 9.94
C VAL A 89 2.15 -4.87 10.26
N ILE A 90 2.05 -6.04 9.63
CA ILE A 90 0.98 -7.00 9.92
C ILE A 90 1.12 -7.57 11.33
N GLU A 91 2.31 -8.00 11.74
CA GLU A 91 2.57 -8.56 13.07
C GLU A 91 2.31 -7.55 14.20
N THR A 92 2.79 -6.33 14.05
CA THR A 92 2.70 -5.30 15.11
C THR A 92 1.39 -4.52 15.07
N GLY A 93 0.68 -4.53 13.94
CA GLY A 93 -0.47 -3.68 13.69
C GLY A 93 -0.15 -2.18 13.77
N ARG A 94 1.11 -1.79 13.56
CA ARG A 94 1.55 -0.38 13.57
C ARG A 94 2.05 0.03 12.18
N PRO A 95 1.71 1.23 11.70
CA PRO A 95 2.20 1.70 10.41
C PRO A 95 3.72 1.94 10.45
N MET A 96 4.36 1.81 9.30
CA MET A 96 5.78 2.14 9.09
C MET A 96 5.93 3.08 7.90
N ALA A 97 6.72 4.14 8.08
CA ALA A 97 7.13 5.06 7.03
C ALA A 97 8.65 4.96 6.85
N VAL A 98 9.06 4.74 5.61
CA VAL A 98 10.45 4.54 5.18
C VAL A 98 10.78 5.67 4.21
N PRO A 99 11.56 6.68 4.63
CA PRO A 99 11.88 7.82 3.78
C PRO A 99 12.70 7.45 2.55
N HIS A 100 13.64 6.52 2.72
CA HIS A 100 14.56 6.04 1.68
C HIS A 100 14.66 4.52 1.75
N ILE A 101 14.20 3.84 0.72
CA ILE A 101 14.11 2.36 0.70
C ILE A 101 15.47 1.66 0.55
N ASP A 102 16.51 2.37 0.10
CA ASP A 102 17.88 1.85 0.01
C ASP A 102 18.58 1.82 1.36
N ALA A 103 18.21 2.73 2.27
CA ALA A 103 18.75 2.84 3.61
C ALA A 103 18.00 1.98 4.66
N GLU A 104 16.89 1.33 4.29
CA GLU A 104 16.07 0.53 5.19
C GLU A 104 16.35 -0.98 5.03
N PRO A 105 17.03 -1.63 6.00
CA PRO A 105 17.38 -3.05 5.90
C PRO A 105 16.18 -3.99 5.79
N LEU A 106 15.02 -3.59 6.30
CA LEU A 106 13.80 -4.40 6.26
C LEU A 106 13.04 -4.26 4.94
N PHE A 107 13.51 -3.39 4.04
CA PHE A 107 12.91 -3.23 2.73
C PHE A 107 13.42 -4.29 1.76
N LEU A 108 12.71 -5.42 1.71
CA LEU A 108 13.16 -6.61 0.96
C LEU A 108 12.99 -6.52 -0.56
N ASP A 109 12.26 -5.52 -1.08
CA ASP A 109 11.96 -5.34 -2.51
C ASP A 109 11.49 -6.64 -3.21
N ARG A 110 10.65 -7.46 -2.54
CA ARG A 110 10.24 -8.81 -3.00
C ARG A 110 9.65 -8.82 -4.40
N THR A 111 8.92 -7.76 -4.76
CA THR A 111 8.33 -7.64 -6.10
C THR A 111 9.39 -7.42 -7.18
N GLY A 112 10.56 -6.88 -6.83
CA GLY A 112 11.61 -6.49 -7.76
C GLY A 112 11.18 -5.40 -8.74
N ALA A 113 10.03 -4.75 -8.52
CA ALA A 113 9.43 -3.78 -9.42
C ALA A 113 10.20 -2.45 -9.48
N ARG A 114 11.21 -2.29 -8.63
CA ARG A 114 12.04 -1.08 -8.51
C ARG A 114 13.40 -1.24 -9.20
N ARG A 115 13.53 -2.22 -10.10
CA ARG A 115 14.71 -2.34 -10.96
C ARG A 115 14.76 -1.14 -11.91
N GLY A 116 15.90 -0.44 -11.96
CA GLY A 116 16.13 0.69 -12.87
C GLY A 116 15.60 2.05 -12.39
N ILE A 117 15.21 2.19 -11.12
CA ILE A 117 14.90 3.49 -10.52
C ILE A 117 15.90 3.84 -9.40
N ASP A 118 16.05 5.14 -9.16
CA ASP A 118 16.85 5.66 -8.04
C ASP A 118 16.16 5.38 -6.70
N LYS A 119 16.63 4.33 -6.02
CA LYS A 119 16.07 3.89 -4.73
C LYS A 119 16.29 4.91 -3.62
N SER A 120 17.32 5.75 -3.71
CA SER A 120 17.63 6.80 -2.72
C SER A 120 16.57 7.91 -2.70
N LYS A 121 15.77 8.04 -3.76
CA LYS A 121 14.68 9.03 -3.87
C LYS A 121 13.30 8.41 -3.74
N THR A 122 13.23 7.17 -3.30
CA THR A 122 11.96 6.44 -3.20
C THR A 122 11.61 6.24 -1.74
N SER A 123 10.50 6.82 -1.31
CA SER A 123 9.90 6.54 -0.02
C SER A 123 8.88 5.41 -0.11
N PHE A 124 8.56 4.82 1.04
CA PHE A 124 7.57 3.76 1.17
C PHE A 124 6.77 3.93 2.46
N VAL A 125 5.46 3.78 2.37
CA VAL A 125 4.55 3.76 3.53
C VAL A 125 3.79 2.45 3.50
N CYS A 126 3.68 1.81 4.67
CA CYS A 126 2.90 0.61 4.87
C CYS A 126 2.01 0.79 6.09
N VAL A 127 0.71 0.63 5.89
CA VAL A 127 -0.32 0.82 6.90
C VAL A 127 -1.13 -0.47 7.04
N PRO A 128 -1.44 -0.90 8.27
CA PRO A 128 -2.19 -2.13 8.51
C PRO A 128 -3.67 -1.95 8.20
N ILE A 129 -4.27 -2.92 7.51
CA ILE A 129 -5.72 -3.03 7.33
C ILE A 129 -6.29 -3.87 8.47
N LYS A 130 -7.25 -3.33 9.21
CA LYS A 130 -7.75 -3.94 10.45
C LYS A 130 -9.24 -4.21 10.40
N GLU A 131 -9.61 -5.34 10.97
CA GLU A 131 -10.97 -5.67 11.37
C GLU A 131 -11.03 -5.73 12.91
N GLY A 132 -11.57 -4.67 13.52
CA GLY A 132 -11.50 -4.48 14.97
C GLY A 132 -10.05 -4.43 15.46
N ARG A 133 -9.64 -5.42 16.26
CA ARG A 133 -8.25 -5.56 16.76
C ARG A 133 -7.36 -6.44 15.89
N ARG A 134 -7.94 -7.19 14.93
CA ARG A 134 -7.22 -8.12 14.08
C ARG A 134 -6.66 -7.39 12.86
N VAL A 135 -5.40 -7.61 12.53
CA VAL A 135 -4.82 -7.16 11.26
C VAL A 135 -5.09 -8.23 10.21
N ILE A 136 -5.66 -7.83 9.07
CA ILE A 136 -6.06 -8.73 7.97
C ILE A 136 -5.25 -8.50 6.70
N GLY A 137 -4.47 -7.41 6.63
CA GLY A 137 -3.70 -7.01 5.46
C GLY A 137 -2.72 -5.88 5.70
#